data_AF-A0A8H6WM08-F1
#
_entry.id   AF-A0A8H6WM08-F1
#
_cell.length_a   1.000
_cell.length_b   1.000
_cell.length_c   1.000
_cell.angle_alpha   90.00
_cell.angle_beta   90.00
_cell.angle_gamma   90.00
#
_symmetry.space_group_name_H-M   'P 1'
#
loop_
_entity.id
_entity.type
_entity.pdbx_description
1 polymer ?
#
loop_
_entity_poly.entity_id
_entity_poly.type
_entity_poly.pdbx_seq_one_letter_code
_entity_poly.pdbx_strand_id
1 'polypeptide(L)'
;MLADTGSQLQRLEERQKSALSRLSRTVSLLDNLCELTSSAPIKAISRLSRGIVAYADSLGTQEDAFFRLLENTDAIIHAIIEIYLSEPETLVRDAAPLPRFIQTLQKLHRFFELELERKVRQGRFKRFIKRGFLVPNNSALLRDCQEELDQALAEFKISHTGTARLDFAAF
;
A
#
# COMPACT_ATOMS: atom_id res chain seq x y z
N MET A 1 -7.84 28.85 19.29
CA MET A 1 -7.41 27.47 19.00
C MET A 1 -8.07 26.86 17.73
N LEU A 2 -8.61 27.63 16.78
CA LEU A 2 -9.19 27.11 15.51
C LEU A 2 -8.28 27.29 14.28
N ALA A 3 -7.23 28.12 14.37
CA ALA A 3 -6.31 28.38 13.25
C ALA A 3 -5.34 27.21 12.97
N ASP A 4 -5.00 26.39 13.98
CA ASP A 4 -4.07 25.25 13.83
C ASP A 4 -4.70 24.03 13.12
N THR A 5 -6.02 23.87 13.22
CA THR A 5 -6.71 22.68 12.70
C THR A 5 -6.80 22.71 11.17
N GLY A 6 -6.93 23.90 10.57
CA GLY A 6 -6.89 24.09 9.11
C GLY A 6 -5.56 23.67 8.51
N SER A 7 -4.46 24.12 9.13
CA SER A 7 -3.09 23.76 8.74
C SER A 7 -2.76 22.29 8.95
N GLN A 8 -3.37 21.61 9.93
CA GLN A 8 -3.18 20.17 10.14
C GLN A 8 -3.91 19.33 9.08
N LEU A 9 -5.16 19.67 8.76
CA LEU A 9 -5.95 18.96 7.75
C LEU A 9 -5.32 19.06 6.36
N GLN A 10 -4.85 20.26 6.00
CA GLN A 10 -4.18 20.48 4.71
C GLN A 10 -2.89 19.64 4.60
N ARG A 11 -2.07 19.59 5.66
CA ARG A 11 -0.85 18.75 5.69
C ARG A 11 -1.14 17.26 5.50
N LEU A 12 -2.20 16.75 6.13
CA LEU A 12 -2.62 15.36 5.97
C LEU A 12 -3.11 15.07 4.54
N GLU A 13 -3.83 16.01 3.93
CA GLU A 13 -4.29 15.88 2.54
C GLU A 13 -3.11 15.91 1.54
N GLU A 14 -2.13 16.80 1.75
CA GLU A 14 -0.91 16.87 0.94
C GLU A 14 -0.10 15.58 1.06
N ARG A 15 0.03 15.05 2.29
CA ARG A 15 0.68 13.75 2.52
C ARG A 15 -0.04 12.62 1.80
N GLN A 16 -1.37 12.57 1.86
CA GLN A 16 -2.16 11.57 1.15
C GLN A 16 -1.89 11.61 -0.36
N LYS A 17 -2.00 12.80 -0.97
CA LYS A 17 -1.78 12.99 -2.40
C LYS A 17 -0.36 12.56 -2.80
N SER A 18 0.63 12.89 -1.98
CA SER A 18 2.01 12.48 -2.20
C SER A 18 2.18 10.96 -2.13
N ALA A 19 1.68 10.31 -1.07
CA ALA A 19 1.78 8.86 -0.89
C ALA A 19 1.05 8.08 -2.01
N LEU A 20 -0.15 8.50 -2.39
CA LEU A 20 -0.89 7.91 -3.50
C LEU A 20 -0.19 8.10 -4.85
N SER A 21 0.35 9.30 -5.10
CA SER A 21 1.12 9.58 -6.32
C SER A 21 2.39 8.74 -6.43
N ARG A 22 3.08 8.48 -5.30
CA ARG A 22 4.22 7.54 -5.27
C ARG A 22 3.77 6.12 -5.57
N LEU A 23 2.82 5.59 -4.79
CA LEU A 23 2.32 4.23 -4.99
C LEU A 23 1.78 4.00 -6.40
N SER A 24 1.05 4.96 -6.97
CA SER A 24 0.54 4.87 -8.34
C SER A 24 1.65 4.75 -9.39
N ARG A 25 2.75 5.50 -9.23
CA ARG A 25 3.92 5.39 -10.11
C ARG A 25 4.59 4.02 -9.98
N THR A 26 4.80 3.56 -8.76
CA THR A 26 5.40 2.25 -8.46
C THR A 26 4.56 1.11 -9.00
N VAL A 27 3.24 1.16 -8.86
CA VAL A 27 2.31 0.18 -9.43
C VAL A 27 2.36 0.21 -10.96
N SER A 28 2.52 1.38 -11.59
CA SER A 28 2.69 1.48 -13.05
C SER A 28 4.00 0.82 -13.52
N LEU A 29 5.09 0.97 -12.76
CA LEU A 29 6.34 0.25 -13.02
C LEU A 29 6.17 -1.26 -12.86
N LEU A 30 5.44 -1.70 -11.84
CA LEU A 30 5.10 -3.11 -11.64
C LEU A 30 4.23 -3.65 -12.79
N ASP A 31 3.31 -2.85 -13.34
CA ASP A 31 2.51 -3.23 -14.51
C ASP A 31 3.40 -3.46 -15.74
N ASN A 32 4.38 -2.58 -16.01
CA ASN A 32 5.36 -2.80 -17.08
C ASN A 32 6.16 -4.10 -16.84
N LEU A 33 6.55 -4.37 -15.59
CA LEU A 33 7.21 -5.63 -15.25
C LEU A 33 6.32 -6.85 -15.51
N CYS A 34 5.01 -6.73 -15.28
CA CYS A 34 4.04 -7.78 -15.55
C CYS A 34 3.93 -8.14 -17.04
N GLU A 35 4.22 -7.21 -17.94
CA GLU A 35 4.28 -7.46 -19.39
C GLU A 35 5.51 -8.30 -19.77
N LEU A 36 6.58 -8.19 -18.99
CA LEU A 36 7.87 -8.87 -19.23
C LEU A 36 8.01 -10.21 -18.48
N THR A 37 7.07 -10.55 -17.59
CA THR A 37 7.14 -11.74 -16.74
C THR A 37 5.93 -12.67 -16.90
N SER A 38 6.17 -13.98 -16.78
CA SER A 38 5.12 -15.00 -16.65
C SER A 38 4.73 -15.27 -15.19
N SER A 39 5.40 -14.61 -14.22
CA SER A 39 5.21 -14.84 -12.78
C SER A 39 3.79 -14.48 -12.32
N ALA A 40 3.01 -15.49 -11.94
CA ALA A 40 1.66 -15.30 -11.39
C ALA A 40 1.65 -14.47 -10.09
N PRO A 41 2.59 -14.64 -9.14
CA PRO A 41 2.69 -13.79 -7.96
C PRO A 41 2.83 -12.29 -8.28
N ILE A 42 3.72 -11.92 -9.19
CA ILE A 42 3.95 -10.52 -9.56
C ILE A 42 2.69 -9.91 -10.17
N LYS A 43 2.00 -10.65 -11.06
CA LYS A 43 0.71 -10.24 -11.64
C LYS A 43 -0.39 -10.09 -10.59
N ALA A 44 -0.42 -10.97 -9.58
CA ALA A 44 -1.38 -10.86 -8.48
C ALA A 44 -1.14 -9.59 -7.66
N ILE A 45 0.12 -9.28 -7.35
CA ILE A 45 0.52 -8.06 -6.63
C ILE A 45 0.09 -6.83 -7.44
N SER A 46 0.43 -6.74 -8.73
CA SER A 46 0.02 -5.61 -9.60
C SER A 46 -1.49 -5.38 -9.55
N ARG A 47 -2.29 -6.44 -9.73
CA ARG A 47 -3.76 -6.34 -9.73
C ARG A 47 -4.30 -5.83 -8.39
N LEU A 48 -3.80 -6.38 -7.28
CA LEU A 48 -4.25 -5.99 -5.94
C LEU A 48 -3.86 -4.55 -5.61
N SER A 49 -2.63 -4.15 -5.95
CA SER A 49 -2.13 -2.81 -5.69
C SER A 49 -2.86 -1.75 -6.51
N ARG A 50 -3.24 -2.04 -7.76
CA ARG A 50 -4.14 -1.16 -8.55
C ARG A 50 -5.49 -0.93 -7.87
N GLY A 51 -6.11 -2.01 -7.38
CA GLY A 51 -7.37 -1.90 -6.64
C GLY A 51 -7.22 -1.08 -5.36
N ILE A 52 -6.14 -1.30 -4.61
CA ILE A 52 -5.81 -0.50 -3.42
C ILE A 52 -5.70 0.98 -3.77
N VAL A 53 -4.94 1.36 -4.81
CA VAL A 53 -4.82 2.77 -5.24
C VAL A 53 -6.18 3.37 -5.58
N ALA A 54 -6.99 2.67 -6.38
CA ALA A 54 -8.30 3.16 -6.81
C ALA A 54 -9.27 3.37 -5.64
N TYR A 55 -9.32 2.43 -4.70
CA TYR A 55 -10.18 2.55 -3.53
C TYR A 55 -9.64 3.58 -2.53
N ALA A 56 -8.32 3.64 -2.35
CA ALA A 56 -7.68 4.57 -1.44
C ALA A 56 -7.92 6.03 -1.84
N ASP A 57 -7.84 6.34 -3.14
CA ASP A 57 -8.19 7.64 -3.71
C ASP A 57 -9.67 7.98 -3.46
N SER A 58 -10.56 7.01 -3.68
CA SER A 58 -12.01 7.15 -3.50
C SER A 58 -12.43 7.32 -2.02
N LEU A 59 -11.66 6.78 -1.07
CA LEU A 59 -12.02 6.80 0.34
C LEU A 59 -11.73 8.15 1.02
N GLY A 60 -10.78 8.95 0.54
CA GLY A 60 -10.47 10.28 1.08
C GLY A 60 -10.21 10.29 2.59
N THR A 61 -9.55 9.26 3.11
CA THR A 61 -9.28 9.10 4.55
C THR A 61 -8.05 9.92 4.97
N GLN A 62 -8.14 10.54 6.15
CA GLN A 62 -7.09 11.39 6.72
C GLN A 62 -6.43 10.74 7.96
N GLU A 63 -6.27 9.42 7.91
CA GLU A 63 -5.66 8.67 9.02
C GLU A 63 -4.18 8.36 8.74
N ASP A 64 -3.32 8.68 9.70
CA ASP A 64 -1.88 8.40 9.59
C ASP A 64 -1.56 6.90 9.45
N ALA A 65 -2.37 6.03 10.05
CA ALA A 65 -2.22 4.58 9.90
C ALA A 65 -2.47 4.14 8.45
N PHE A 66 -3.42 4.78 7.77
CA PHE A 66 -3.69 4.52 6.36
C PHE A 66 -2.55 5.01 5.47
N PHE A 67 -1.96 6.17 5.75
CA PHE A 67 -0.81 6.67 4.98
C PHE A 67 0.41 5.76 5.11
N ARG A 68 0.72 5.34 6.34
CA ARG A 68 1.82 4.38 6.59
C ARG A 68 1.63 3.08 5.82
N LEU A 69 0.39 2.62 5.72
CA LEU A 69 0.07 1.40 5.00
C LEU A 69 0.31 1.55 3.49
N LEU A 70 -0.04 2.69 2.89
CA LEU A 70 0.27 2.99 1.50
C LEU A 70 1.77 3.12 1.26
N GLU A 71 2.47 3.84 2.15
CA GLU A 71 3.94 4.03 2.10
C GLU A 71 4.68 2.69 2.21
N ASN A 72 4.25 1.78 3.09
CA ASN A 72 4.83 0.45 3.19
C ASN A 72 4.53 -0.44 1.99
N THR A 73 3.30 -0.37 1.47
CA THR A 73 2.92 -1.10 0.26
C THR A 73 3.80 -0.66 -0.91
N ASP A 74 4.04 0.64 -1.04
CA ASP A 74 4.93 1.23 -2.04
C ASP A 74 6.36 0.70 -1.90
N ALA A 75 6.94 0.77 -0.69
CA ALA A 75 8.30 0.30 -0.43
C ALA A 75 8.51 -1.18 -0.75
N ILE A 76 7.55 -2.05 -0.40
CA ILE A 76 7.65 -3.49 -0.69
C ILE A 76 7.56 -3.74 -2.20
N ILE A 77 6.64 -3.07 -2.91
CA ILE A 77 6.55 -3.23 -4.37
C ILE A 77 7.84 -2.76 -5.04
N HIS A 78 8.40 -1.62 -4.59
CA HIS A 78 9.68 -1.13 -5.09
C HIS A 78 10.80 -2.15 -4.89
N ALA A 79 10.91 -2.73 -3.69
CA ALA A 79 11.88 -3.79 -3.41
C ALA A 79 11.69 -5.00 -4.35
N ILE A 80 10.45 -5.43 -4.58
CA ILE A 80 10.16 -6.54 -5.51
C ILE A 80 10.61 -6.22 -6.93
N ILE A 81 10.37 -5.00 -7.41
CA ILE A 81 10.81 -4.55 -8.74
C ILE A 81 12.34 -4.59 -8.81
N GLU A 82 13.02 -4.02 -7.81
CA GLU A 82 14.49 -3.97 -7.76
C GLU A 82 15.10 -5.37 -7.78
N ILE A 83 14.62 -6.27 -6.92
CA ILE A 83 15.09 -7.67 -6.85
C ILE A 83 14.85 -8.38 -8.18
N TYR A 84 13.67 -8.19 -8.80
CA TYR A 84 13.38 -8.84 -10.07
C TYR A 84 14.32 -8.36 -11.19
N LEU A 85 14.62 -7.06 -11.22
CA LEU A 85 15.48 -6.48 -12.25
C LEU A 85 16.96 -6.82 -12.06
N SER A 86 17.42 -6.96 -10.81
CA SER A 86 18.81 -7.34 -10.53
C SER A 86 19.02 -8.85 -10.61
N GLU A 87 18.14 -9.63 -10.01
CA GLU A 87 18.31 -11.07 -9.79
C GLU A 87 16.97 -11.82 -9.85
N PRO A 88 16.39 -11.99 -11.05
CA PRO A 88 15.06 -12.59 -11.20
C PRO A 88 14.97 -14.03 -10.66
N GLU A 89 16.07 -14.78 -10.69
CA GLU A 89 16.16 -16.13 -10.14
C GLU A 89 16.11 -16.14 -8.60
N THR A 90 16.64 -15.10 -7.95
CA THR A 90 16.62 -14.93 -6.49
C THR A 90 15.19 -14.67 -6.00
N LEU A 91 14.38 -13.90 -6.72
CA LEU A 91 12.97 -13.70 -6.38
C LEU A 91 12.16 -15.01 -6.44
N VAL A 92 12.50 -15.90 -7.37
CA VAL A 92 11.85 -17.22 -7.49
C VAL A 92 12.32 -18.18 -6.39
N ARG A 93 13.61 -18.15 -6.02
CA ARG A 93 14.18 -19.03 -4.99
C ARG A 93 13.76 -18.61 -3.58
N ASP A 94 13.77 -17.31 -3.30
CA ASP A 94 13.50 -16.73 -1.99
C ASP A 94 12.06 -16.18 -1.93
N ALA A 95 11.15 -16.76 -2.72
CA ALA A 95 9.75 -16.34 -2.87
C ALA A 95 8.91 -16.47 -1.58
N ALA A 96 9.46 -16.94 -0.47
CA ALA A 96 8.75 -17.13 0.80
C ALA A 96 7.94 -15.92 1.31
N PRO A 97 8.40 -14.65 1.18
CA PRO A 97 7.64 -13.50 1.64
C PRO A 97 6.56 -13.05 0.63
N LEU A 98 6.60 -13.50 -0.63
CA LEU A 98 5.62 -13.09 -1.66
C LEU A 98 4.19 -13.59 -1.37
N PRO A 99 3.94 -14.88 -1.03
CA PRO A 99 2.60 -15.33 -0.67
C PRO A 99 2.00 -14.57 0.51
N ARG A 100 2.81 -14.28 1.53
CA ARG A 100 2.38 -13.52 2.70
C ARG A 100 1.99 -12.09 2.33
N PHE A 101 2.85 -11.42 1.58
CA PHE A 101 2.55 -10.08 1.08
C PHE A 101 1.28 -10.05 0.22
N ILE A 102 1.10 -11.02 -0.68
CA ILE A 102 -0.12 -11.16 -1.48
C ILE A 102 -1.34 -11.32 -0.57
N GLN A 103 -1.26 -12.15 0.47
CA GLN A 103 -2.36 -12.36 1.42
C GLN A 103 -2.70 -11.06 2.17
N THR A 104 -1.70 -10.29 2.60
CA THR A 104 -1.91 -9.00 3.24
C THR A 104 -2.54 -7.99 2.28
N LEU A 105 -2.09 -7.94 1.02
CA LEU A 105 -2.73 -7.12 -0.02
C LEU A 105 -4.19 -7.53 -0.30
N GLN A 106 -4.50 -8.83 -0.28
CA GLN A 106 -5.88 -9.31 -0.42
C GLN A 106 -6.77 -8.84 0.73
N LYS A 107 -6.29 -8.94 1.98
CA LYS A 107 -7.01 -8.43 3.16
C LYS A 107 -7.27 -6.93 3.02
N LEU A 108 -6.27 -6.17 2.60
CA LEU A 108 -6.37 -4.71 2.42
C LEU A 108 -7.30 -4.32 1.29
N HIS A 109 -7.18 -4.98 0.14
CA HIS A 109 -8.06 -4.77 -0.99
C HIS A 109 -9.52 -5.03 -0.60
N ARG A 110 -9.79 -6.17 0.06
CA ARG A 110 -11.15 -6.52 0.51
C ARG A 110 -11.67 -5.54 1.55
N PHE A 111 -10.81 -5.09 2.44
CA PHE A 111 -11.14 -4.09 3.44
C PHE A 111 -11.59 -2.77 2.79
N PHE A 112 -10.82 -2.24 1.83
CA PHE A 112 -11.16 -0.99 1.15
C PHE A 112 -12.41 -1.11 0.28
N GLU A 113 -12.60 -2.24 -0.39
CA GLU A 113 -13.81 -2.54 -1.15
C GLU A 113 -15.06 -2.47 -0.24
N LEU A 114 -15.03 -3.14 0.91
CA LEU A 114 -16.14 -3.12 1.87
C LEU A 114 -16.40 -1.74 2.45
N GLU A 115 -15.35 -0.97 2.74
CA GLU A 115 -15.50 0.41 3.21
C GLU A 115 -16.09 1.32 2.15
N LEU A 116 -15.70 1.14 0.89
CA LEU A 116 -16.30 1.88 -0.21
C LEU A 116 -17.78 1.50 -0.37
N GLU A 117 -18.11 0.21 -0.39
CA GLU A 117 -19.51 -0.26 -0.45
C GLU A 117 -20.36 0.30 0.69
N ARG A 118 -19.82 0.33 1.92
CA ARG A 118 -20.49 0.93 3.08
C ARG A 118 -20.78 2.41 2.83
N LYS A 119 -19.80 3.18 2.33
CA LYS A 119 -19.97 4.60 2.01
C LYS A 119 -20.99 4.83 0.90
N VAL A 120 -21.00 3.97 -0.13
CA VAL A 120 -21.99 3.99 -1.22
C VAL A 120 -23.40 3.74 -0.66
N ARG A 121 -23.59 2.67 0.12
CA ARG A 121 -24.89 2.27 0.67
C ARG A 121 -25.46 3.31 1.66
N GLN A 122 -24.60 4.04 2.36
CA GLN A 122 -25.04 5.13 3.25
C GLN A 122 -25.56 6.37 2.49
N GLY A 123 -25.60 6.37 1.15
CA GLY A 123 -26.10 7.48 0.35
C GLY A 123 -25.22 8.73 0.41
N ARG A 124 -24.01 8.63 0.97
CA ARG A 124 -23.10 9.76 1.25
C ARG A 124 -22.12 10.05 0.11
N PHE A 125 -22.35 9.51 -1.08
CA PHE A 125 -21.43 9.65 -2.22
C PHE A 125 -21.44 11.05 -2.87
N LYS A 126 -22.29 12.00 -2.44
CA LYS A 126 -22.38 13.34 -3.06
C LYS A 126 -22.06 14.54 -2.19
N ARG A 127 -21.84 14.40 -0.88
CA ARG A 127 -21.41 15.53 -0.02
C ARG A 127 -20.77 15.00 1.25
N PHE A 128 -19.47 14.71 1.30
CA PHE A 128 -18.69 14.72 2.55
C PHE A 128 -17.20 14.56 2.23
N ILE A 129 -16.60 15.62 1.70
CA ILE A 129 -15.22 15.97 2.05
C ILE A 129 -15.36 16.62 3.44
N LYS A 130 -14.55 16.22 4.43
CA LYS A 130 -14.58 16.62 5.85
C LYS A 130 -15.42 15.74 6.78
N ARG A 131 -14.90 14.54 7.09
CA ARG A 131 -14.64 14.06 8.48
C ARG A 131 -14.29 12.58 8.39
N GLY A 132 -13.03 12.26 8.68
CA GLY A 132 -12.49 10.91 8.72
C GLY A 132 -13.23 10.06 9.76
N PHE A 133 -14.20 9.28 9.29
CA PHE A 133 -14.88 8.31 10.12
C PHE A 133 -14.52 6.92 9.61
N LEU A 134 -13.44 6.38 10.15
CA LEU A 134 -13.08 4.97 10.05
C LEU A 134 -13.63 4.32 11.31
N VAL A 135 -14.41 3.25 11.14
CA VAL A 135 -15.09 2.55 12.25
C VAL A 135 -14.02 1.97 13.20
N PRO A 136 -14.18 2.03 14.54
CA PRO A 136 -13.13 1.63 15.49
C PRO A 136 -12.56 0.22 15.30
N ASN A 137 -13.38 -0.75 14.88
CA ASN A 137 -12.95 -2.13 14.58
C ASN A 137 -12.03 -2.25 13.37
N ASN A 138 -12.03 -1.25 12.49
CA ASN A 138 -11.16 -1.21 11.32
C ASN A 138 -9.72 -0.81 11.69
N SER A 139 -9.52 -0.12 12.82
CA SER A 139 -8.18 0.23 13.32
C SER A 139 -7.37 -0.99 13.76
N ALA A 140 -8.03 -2.09 14.13
CA ALA A 140 -7.37 -3.36 14.46
C ALA A 140 -6.87 -4.04 13.19
N LEU A 141 -7.74 -4.23 12.19
CA LEU A 141 -7.35 -4.84 10.91
C LEU A 141 -6.26 -4.05 10.18
N LEU A 142 -6.34 -2.71 10.17
CA LEU A 142 -5.29 -1.88 9.58
C LEU A 142 -3.95 -2.03 10.30
N ARG A 143 -3.97 -2.20 11.62
CA ARG A 143 -2.76 -2.45 12.43
C ARG A 143 -2.21 -3.85 12.20
N ASP A 144 -3.06 -4.87 12.15
CA ASP A 144 -2.65 -6.24 11.86
C ASP A 144 -2.02 -6.31 10.45
N CYS A 145 -2.63 -5.65 9.47
CA CYS A 145 -2.06 -5.55 8.13
C CYS A 145 -0.75 -4.77 8.14
N GLN A 146 -0.66 -3.68 8.93
CA GLN A 146 0.57 -2.92 9.08
C GLN A 146 1.71 -3.78 9.67
N GLU A 147 1.44 -4.54 10.73
CA GLU A 147 2.41 -5.47 11.33
C GLU A 147 2.82 -6.58 10.36
N GLU A 148 1.88 -7.13 9.59
CA GLU A 148 2.19 -8.11 8.54
C GLU A 148 3.04 -7.52 7.42
N LEU A 149 2.79 -6.28 7.01
CA LEU A 149 3.60 -5.56 6.01
C LEU A 149 5.00 -5.25 6.56
N ASP A 150 5.11 -4.77 7.79
CA ASP A 150 6.38 -4.48 8.44
C ASP A 150 7.22 -5.76 8.57
N GLN A 151 6.59 -6.88 8.92
CA GLN A 151 7.27 -8.17 9.00
C GLN A 151 7.69 -8.69 7.61
N ALA A 152 6.80 -8.59 6.60
CA ALA A 152 7.16 -8.97 5.23
C ALA A 152 8.33 -8.12 4.71
N LEU A 153 8.32 -6.81 4.97
CA LEU A 153 9.41 -5.90 4.62
C LEU A 153 10.71 -6.28 5.34
N ALA A 154 10.65 -6.66 6.62
CA ALA A 154 11.82 -7.14 7.36
C ALA A 154 12.37 -8.46 6.77
N GLU A 155 11.50 -9.39 6.40
CA GLU A 155 11.86 -10.66 5.74
C GLU A 155 12.53 -10.42 4.37
N PHE A 156 12.01 -9.49 3.58
CA PHE A 156 12.64 -9.04 2.32
C PHE A 156 14.01 -8.39 2.56
N LYS A 157 14.14 -7.56 3.61
CA LYS A 157 15.42 -6.95 3.99
C LYS A 157 16.45 -8.01 4.37
N ILE A 158 16.10 -8.93 5.27
CA ILE A 158 17.01 -9.97 5.78
C ILE A 158 17.47 -10.89 4.63
N SER A 159 16.53 -11.36 3.81
CA SER A 159 16.82 -12.31 2.73
C SER A 159 17.71 -11.73 1.62
N HIS A 160 17.77 -10.41 1.49
CA HIS A 160 18.57 -9.73 0.46
C HIS A 160 19.71 -8.84 1.03
N THR A 161 20.07 -9.03 2.31
CA THR A 161 21.22 -8.33 2.94
C THR A 161 22.60 -8.73 2.39
N GLY A 162 22.69 -9.74 1.53
CA GLY A 162 23.92 -10.12 0.81
C GLY A 162 24.19 -9.33 -0.46
N THR A 163 23.20 -8.61 -1.01
CA THR A 163 23.23 -8.00 -2.35
C THR A 163 22.80 -6.54 -2.25
N ALA A 164 23.78 -5.68 -1.96
CA ALA A 164 23.68 -4.22 -1.86
C ALA A 164 22.72 -3.68 -0.78
N ARG A 165 23.22 -2.69 -0.03
CA ARG A 165 22.46 -1.97 1.00
C ARG A 165 21.22 -1.33 0.37
N LEU A 166 20.06 -1.93 0.62
CA LEU A 166 18.79 -1.25 0.51
C LEU A 166 18.69 -0.20 1.64
N ASP A 167 19.30 0.97 1.43
CA ASP A 167 19.16 2.11 2.33
C ASP A 167 17.84 2.82 2.04
N PHE A 168 16.79 2.39 2.74
CA PHE A 168 15.47 2.98 2.62
C PHE A 168 15.24 4.22 3.50
N ALA A 169 16.26 4.69 4.25
CA ALA A 169 16.10 5.83 5.16
C ALA A 169 15.93 7.19 4.44
N ALA A 170 16.02 7.20 3.10
CA ALA A 170 15.91 8.39 2.26
C ALA A 170 14.61 8.47 1.41
N PHE A 171 13.63 7.57 1.57
CA PHE A 171 12.39 7.55 0.76
C PHE A 171 11.15 8.11 1.48
#